data_AF-A0A208Y5J5-F1
#
_entry.id   AF-A0A208Y5J5-F1
#
_cell.length_a   1.000
_cell.length_b   1.000
_cell.length_c   1.000
_cell.angle_alpha   90.00
_cell.angle_beta   90.00
_cell.angle_gamma   90.00
#
_symmetry.space_group_name_H-M   'P 1'
#
loop_
_entity.id
_entity.type
_entity.pdbx_description
1 polymer ?
#
loop_
_entity_poly.entity_id
_entity_poly.type
_entity_poly.pdbx_seq_one_letter_code
_entity_poly.pdbx_strand_id
1 'polypeptide(L)'
;MRRYYLIDSNGEDTNLQLYSLKQAKLYWAALTNDLAQGSDVDHFHERCVFIICTIGLSVTQLLGQNNPVPGNRVPSPFKIFEFLVDEHQLAHELKDQFREFADTYDHCRHFGLTSDGSRHWQVSQVTLEKTRKLYEFGLFVWSTVIGIYRRDPQNELDDLDLERVENEP
;
A
#
# COMPACT_ATOMS: atom_id res chain seq x y z
N MET A 1 -28.40 0.97 -10.09
CA MET A 1 -27.29 0.02 -9.88
C MET A 1 -26.00 0.79 -10.11
N ARG A 2 -25.24 1.11 -9.07
CA ARG A 2 -23.91 1.71 -9.24
C ARG A 2 -22.95 0.55 -9.49
N ARG A 3 -22.23 0.59 -10.61
CA ARG A 3 -21.13 -0.35 -10.89
C ARG A 3 -19.96 0.11 -10.02
N TYR A 4 -19.63 -0.66 -9.00
CA TYR A 4 -18.50 -0.37 -8.11
C TYR A 4 -17.15 -0.78 -8.73
N TYR A 5 -17.20 -1.59 -9.79
CA TYR A 5 -16.05 -2.03 -10.56
C TYR A 5 -16.36 -1.87 -12.05
N LEU A 6 -15.54 -1.10 -12.77
CA LEU A 6 -15.34 -1.25 -14.20
C LEU A 6 -13.85 -1.52 -14.37
N ILE A 7 -13.50 -2.78 -14.59
CA ILE A 7 -12.22 -3.15 -15.15
C ILE A 7 -12.35 -2.90 -16.66
N ASP A 8 -12.16 -1.65 -17.11
CA ASP A 8 -11.83 -1.38 -18.51
C ASP A 8 -10.31 -1.41 -18.61
N SER A 9 -9.79 -2.58 -18.95
CA SER A 9 -8.38 -2.92 -19.05
C SER A 9 -7.81 -2.67 -20.43
N ASN A 10 -8.17 -1.55 -21.07
CA ASN A 10 -7.36 -1.04 -22.18
C ASN A 10 -6.14 -0.28 -21.64
N GLY A 11 -5.24 -1.03 -21.00
CA GLY A 11 -3.90 -0.60 -20.55
C GLY A 11 -3.63 -0.86 -19.06
N GLU A 12 -2.61 -1.66 -18.75
CA GLU A 12 -2.08 -1.90 -17.38
C GLU A 12 -1.69 -0.59 -16.65
N ASP A 13 -1.41 0.48 -17.40
CA ASP A 13 -1.05 1.82 -16.92
C ASP A 13 -2.22 2.64 -16.31
N THR A 14 -3.45 2.12 -16.32
CA THR A 14 -4.64 2.85 -15.84
C THR A 14 -5.04 2.53 -14.40
N ASN A 15 -4.55 1.43 -13.82
CA ASN A 15 -4.88 1.02 -12.46
C ASN A 15 -3.70 1.26 -11.49
N LEU A 16 -3.62 2.50 -10.96
CA LEU A 16 -2.51 2.94 -10.11
C LEU A 16 -2.34 2.12 -8.82
N GLN A 17 -3.43 1.61 -8.23
CA GLN A 17 -3.35 0.79 -7.01
C GLN A 17 -2.64 -0.54 -7.28
N LEU A 18 -2.96 -1.21 -8.40
CA LEU A 18 -2.36 -2.50 -8.79
C LEU A 18 -0.95 -2.31 -9.33
N TYR A 19 -0.72 -1.30 -10.17
CA TYR A 19 0.63 -0.97 -10.63
C TYR A 19 1.58 -0.74 -9.46
N SER A 20 1.17 0.08 -8.49
CA SER A 20 2.00 0.38 -7.32
C SER A 20 2.24 -0.84 -6.43
N LEU A 21 1.26 -1.76 -6.34
CA LEU A 21 1.43 -3.04 -5.63
C LEU A 21 2.47 -3.92 -6.33
N LYS A 22 2.38 -4.07 -7.65
CA LYS A 22 3.32 -4.85 -8.47
C LYS A 22 4.75 -4.30 -8.30
N GLN A 23 4.93 -2.99 -8.40
CA GLN A 23 6.23 -2.35 -8.18
C GLN A 23 6.78 -2.61 -6.76
N ALA A 24 5.95 -2.49 -5.71
CA ALA A 24 6.39 -2.80 -4.36
C ALA A 24 6.88 -4.25 -4.22
N LYS A 25 6.15 -5.21 -4.79
CA LYS A 25 6.53 -6.64 -4.77
C LYS A 25 7.82 -6.91 -5.54
N LEU A 26 7.94 -6.39 -6.76
CA LEU A 26 9.13 -6.56 -7.61
C LEU A 26 10.39 -6.04 -6.92
N TYR A 27 10.33 -4.83 -6.37
CA TYR A 27 11.50 -4.21 -5.72
C TYR A 27 11.84 -4.86 -4.38
N TRP A 28 10.84 -5.34 -3.63
CA TRP A 28 11.08 -6.13 -2.41
C TRP A 28 11.77 -7.46 -2.73
N ALA A 29 11.29 -8.19 -3.75
CA ALA A 29 11.90 -9.45 -4.19
C ALA A 29 13.34 -9.24 -4.68
N ALA A 30 13.58 -8.21 -5.51
CA ALA A 30 14.92 -7.88 -5.96
C ALA A 30 15.85 -7.53 -4.79
N LEU A 31 15.40 -6.70 -3.83
CA LEU A 31 16.21 -6.29 -2.69
C LEU A 31 16.59 -7.48 -1.80
N THR A 32 15.62 -8.36 -1.53
CA THR A 32 15.85 -9.55 -0.72
C THR A 32 16.79 -10.56 -1.40
N ASN A 33 16.68 -10.71 -2.72
CA ASN A 33 17.61 -11.54 -3.51
C ASN A 33 19.05 -11.00 -3.47
N ASP A 34 19.23 -9.68 -3.64
CA ASP A 34 20.57 -9.07 -3.64
C ASP A 34 21.23 -9.20 -2.26
N LEU A 35 20.46 -9.03 -1.18
CA LEU A 35 20.92 -9.23 0.20
C LEU A 35 21.29 -10.68 0.48
N ALA A 36 20.52 -11.65 -0.05
CA ALA A 36 20.78 -13.08 0.14
C ALA A 36 22.07 -13.53 -0.57
N GLN A 37 22.46 -12.87 -1.65
CA GLN A 37 23.69 -13.13 -2.39
C GLN A 37 24.95 -12.55 -1.72
N GLY A 38 24.80 -11.82 -0.61
CA GLY A 38 25.92 -11.23 0.13
C GLY A 38 26.60 -10.06 -0.59
N SER A 39 25.94 -9.50 -1.60
CA SER A 39 26.36 -8.32 -2.36
C SER A 39 26.25 -7.06 -1.51
N ASP A 40 27.17 -6.11 -1.70
CA ASP A 40 26.89 -4.72 -1.34
C ASP A 40 25.73 -4.24 -2.22
N VAL A 41 24.69 -3.69 -1.60
CA VAL A 41 23.44 -3.39 -2.31
C VAL A 41 23.45 -1.93 -2.75
N ASP A 42 23.62 -1.72 -4.04
CA ASP A 42 23.55 -0.40 -4.64
C ASP A 42 22.21 0.29 -4.32
N HIS A 43 22.30 1.57 -3.94
CA HIS A 43 21.15 2.41 -3.61
C HIS A 43 20.19 1.78 -2.58
N PHE A 44 20.74 1.05 -1.61
CA PHE A 44 19.97 0.33 -0.60
C PHE A 44 18.87 1.17 0.05
N HIS A 45 19.20 2.41 0.44
CA HIS A 45 18.27 3.29 1.14
C HIS A 45 17.15 3.79 0.22
N GLU A 46 17.50 4.18 -1.00
CA GLU A 46 16.55 4.62 -2.02
C GLU A 46 15.60 3.50 -2.40
N ARG A 47 16.08 2.26 -2.51
CA ARG A 47 15.24 1.08 -2.75
C ARG A 47 14.27 0.84 -1.60
N CYS A 48 14.73 0.98 -0.35
CA CYS A 48 13.86 0.89 0.83
C CYS A 48 12.75 1.96 0.82
N VAL A 49 13.11 3.21 0.51
CA VAL A 49 12.15 4.32 0.39
C VAL A 49 11.18 4.07 -0.76
N PHE A 50 11.66 3.60 -1.91
CA PHE A 50 10.81 3.29 -3.06
C PHE A 50 9.77 2.21 -2.74
N ILE A 51 10.16 1.15 -2.03
CA ILE A 51 9.25 0.09 -1.58
C ILE A 51 8.17 0.65 -0.65
N ILE A 52 8.55 1.48 0.33
CA ILE A 52 7.59 2.14 1.24
C ILE A 52 6.63 3.05 0.47
N CYS A 53 7.14 3.85 -0.47
CA CYS A 53 6.33 4.75 -1.28
C CYS A 53 5.35 4.01 -2.17
N THR A 54 5.78 2.92 -2.81
CA THR A 54 4.93 2.14 -3.72
C THR A 54 3.84 1.37 -2.96
N ILE A 55 4.18 0.70 -1.85
CA ILE A 55 3.16 0.01 -1.04
C ILE A 55 2.19 1.00 -0.38
N GLY A 56 2.69 2.14 0.11
CA GLY A 56 1.87 3.20 0.69
C GLY A 56 0.91 3.83 -0.31
N LEU A 57 1.38 4.14 -1.52
CA LEU A 57 0.54 4.64 -2.60
C LEU A 57 -0.53 3.61 -2.98
N SER A 58 -0.13 2.35 -3.11
CA SER A 58 -1.03 1.25 -3.44
C SER A 58 -2.19 1.12 -2.44
N VAL A 59 -1.88 1.07 -1.13
CA VAL A 59 -2.87 0.96 -0.05
C VAL A 59 -3.78 2.20 0.03
N THR A 60 -3.21 3.40 -0.11
CA THR A 60 -4.01 4.63 -0.03
C THR A 60 -4.95 4.80 -1.21
N GLN A 61 -4.55 4.37 -2.42
CA GLN A 61 -5.43 4.30 -3.58
C GLN A 61 -6.53 3.25 -3.39
N LEU A 62 -6.19 2.05 -2.88
CA LEU A 62 -7.17 1.01 -2.57
C LEU A 62 -8.29 1.52 -1.66
N LEU A 63 -7.94 2.18 -0.56
CA LEU A 63 -8.91 2.72 0.38
C LEU A 63 -9.71 3.89 -0.23
N GLY A 64 -9.04 4.80 -0.93
CA GLY A 64 -9.68 5.99 -1.48
C GLY A 64 -10.67 5.69 -2.60
N GLN A 65 -10.30 4.79 -3.53
CA GLN A 65 -11.14 4.39 -4.66
C GLN A 65 -12.31 3.52 -4.21
N ASN A 66 -12.11 2.72 -3.17
CA ASN A 66 -13.13 1.84 -2.60
C ASN A 66 -13.66 2.39 -1.28
N ASN A 67 -13.95 3.69 -1.19
CA ASN A 67 -14.55 4.25 0.01
C ASN A 67 -16.03 3.81 0.11
N PRO A 68 -16.44 3.08 1.18
CA PRO A 68 -17.81 2.59 1.32
C PRO A 68 -18.85 3.70 1.50
N VAL A 69 -18.43 4.91 1.90
CA VAL A 69 -19.30 6.07 2.12
C VAL A 69 -18.94 7.18 1.13
N PRO A 70 -19.39 7.08 -0.15
CA PRO A 70 -19.09 8.09 -1.16
C PRO A 70 -19.77 9.41 -0.81
N GLY A 71 -18.96 10.47 -0.67
CA GLY A 71 -19.42 11.83 -0.40
C GLY A 71 -18.69 12.85 -1.26
N ASN A 72 -19.01 14.14 -1.06
CA ASN A 72 -18.41 15.24 -1.84
C ASN A 72 -16.89 15.38 -1.64
N ARG A 73 -16.35 14.80 -0.57
CA ARG A 73 -14.91 14.73 -0.31
C ARG A 73 -14.56 13.31 0.13
N VAL A 74 -13.49 12.77 -0.43
CA VAL A 74 -12.93 11.49 0.00
C VAL A 74 -12.26 11.70 1.36
N PRO A 75 -12.60 10.93 2.41
CA PRO A 75 -11.92 11.01 3.70
C PRO A 75 -10.44 10.66 3.57
N SER A 76 -9.64 10.97 4.59
CA SER A 76 -8.26 10.50 4.61
C SER A 76 -8.22 8.96 4.65
N PRO A 77 -7.20 8.31 4.05
CA PRO A 77 -7.06 6.85 4.09
C PRO A 77 -7.13 6.28 5.51
N PHE A 78 -6.58 7.01 6.49
CA PHE A 78 -6.67 6.68 7.92
C PHE A 78 -8.12 6.53 8.39
N LYS A 79 -9.00 7.49 8.09
CA LYS A 79 -10.41 7.43 8.49
C LYS A 79 -11.18 6.32 7.78
N ILE A 80 -10.85 6.06 6.52
CA ILE A 80 -11.48 4.97 5.76
C ILE A 80 -11.10 3.63 6.39
N PHE A 81 -9.82 3.44 6.73
CA PHE A 81 -9.36 2.22 7.37
C PHE A 81 -9.92 2.04 8.79
N GLU A 82 -9.98 3.10 9.61
CA GLU A 82 -10.65 3.05 10.92
C GLU A 82 -12.10 2.59 10.82
N PHE A 83 -12.84 3.14 9.84
CA PHE A 83 -14.22 2.73 9.58
C PHE A 83 -14.30 1.23 9.23
N LEU A 84 -13.44 0.73 8.34
CA LEU A 84 -13.41 -0.69 7.98
C LEU A 84 -13.07 -1.59 9.18
N VAL A 85 -12.13 -1.16 10.04
CA VAL A 85 -11.79 -1.87 11.28
C VAL A 85 -13.01 -1.93 12.20
N ASP A 86 -13.74 -0.83 12.39
CA ASP A 86 -14.91 -0.81 13.27
C ASP A 86 -16.09 -1.60 12.71
N GLU A 87 -16.42 -1.39 11.43
CA GLU A 87 -17.55 -2.03 10.74
C GLU A 87 -17.39 -3.55 10.68
N HIS A 88 -16.17 -4.04 10.45
CA HIS A 88 -15.89 -5.47 10.31
C HIS A 88 -15.35 -6.13 11.58
N GLN A 89 -15.36 -5.43 12.72
CA GLN A 89 -14.87 -5.93 14.01
C GLN A 89 -13.41 -6.42 13.95
N LEU A 90 -12.62 -5.61 13.24
CA LEU A 90 -11.15 -5.54 13.18
C LEU A 90 -10.49 -5.64 14.57
N ALA A 91 -9.29 -6.21 14.66
CA ALA A 91 -8.43 -5.96 15.83
C ALA A 91 -8.11 -4.46 15.93
N HIS A 92 -8.38 -3.83 17.08
CA HIS A 92 -8.30 -2.37 17.23
C HIS A 92 -6.87 -1.84 17.09
N GLU A 93 -5.87 -2.66 17.42
CA GLU A 93 -4.44 -2.37 17.29
C GLU A 93 -4.03 -2.06 15.84
N LEU A 94 -4.83 -2.50 14.86
CA LEU A 94 -4.60 -2.20 13.45
C LEU A 94 -4.69 -0.71 13.16
N LYS A 95 -5.47 0.05 13.93
CA LYS A 95 -5.58 1.52 13.76
C LYS A 95 -4.25 2.20 14.07
N ASP A 96 -3.59 1.79 15.15
CA ASP A 96 -2.30 2.36 15.55
C ASP A 96 -1.19 1.95 14.58
N GLN A 97 -1.19 0.70 14.13
CA GLN A 97 -0.26 0.23 13.09
C GLN A 97 -0.46 0.96 11.77
N PHE A 98 -1.71 1.20 11.37
CA PHE A 98 -2.02 1.94 10.15
C PHE A 98 -1.61 3.41 10.25
N ARG A 99 -1.70 4.02 11.43
CA ARG A 99 -1.17 5.36 11.66
C ARG A 99 0.35 5.42 11.42
N GLU A 100 1.11 4.53 12.05
CA GLU A 100 2.56 4.43 11.86
C GLU A 100 2.92 4.21 10.37
N PHE A 101 2.15 3.36 9.69
CA PHE A 101 2.29 3.10 8.27
C PHE A 101 2.06 4.35 7.42
N ALA A 102 0.93 5.02 7.61
CA ALA A 102 0.56 6.21 6.85
C ALA A 102 1.54 7.37 7.10
N ASP A 103 1.97 7.58 8.35
CA ASP A 103 2.92 8.63 8.71
C ASP A 103 4.29 8.37 8.08
N THR A 104 4.79 7.12 8.14
CA THR A 104 6.08 6.80 7.51
C THR A 104 6.02 6.92 5.99
N TYR A 105 4.92 6.49 5.36
CA TYR A 105 4.68 6.68 3.94
C TYR A 105 4.67 8.17 3.57
N ASP A 106 3.95 9.01 4.31
CA ASP A 106 3.89 10.46 4.08
C ASP A 106 5.29 11.09 4.13
N HIS A 107 6.08 10.73 5.14
CA HIS A 107 7.47 11.20 5.27
C HIS A 107 8.35 10.80 4.08
N CYS A 108 8.24 9.54 3.64
CA CYS A 108 9.01 9.02 2.50
C CYS A 108 8.59 9.66 1.17
N ARG A 109 7.28 9.79 0.94
CA ARG A 109 6.71 10.36 -0.30
C ARG A 109 7.18 11.79 -0.55
N HIS A 110 7.31 12.56 0.52
CA HIS A 110 7.75 13.94 0.44
C HIS A 110 9.27 14.11 0.52
N PHE A 111 10.06 13.04 0.52
CA PHE A 111 11.52 13.08 0.70
C PHE A 111 11.95 13.87 1.95
N GLY A 112 11.09 13.94 2.98
CA GLY A 112 11.32 14.79 4.15
C GLY A 112 11.23 16.31 3.89
N LEU A 113 10.80 16.75 2.70
CA LEU A 113 10.56 18.16 2.36
C LEU A 113 9.24 18.64 2.97
N THR A 114 9.31 19.10 4.21
CA THR A 114 8.33 20.02 4.78
C THR A 114 8.81 21.45 4.61
N SER A 115 7.90 22.42 4.71
CA SER A 115 8.21 23.86 4.63
C SER A 115 9.27 24.34 5.65
N ASP A 116 9.59 23.54 6.66
CA ASP A 116 10.58 23.79 7.70
C ASP A 116 11.81 22.85 7.66
N GLY A 117 11.89 21.91 6.70
CA GLY A 117 13.02 20.98 6.53
C GLY A 117 13.20 19.95 7.65
N SER A 118 12.27 19.84 8.60
CA SER A 118 12.42 19.04 9.83
C SER A 118 12.33 17.53 9.63
N ARG A 119 11.83 17.04 8.48
CA ARG A 119 11.54 15.61 8.26
C ARG A 119 12.64 14.82 7.54
N HIS A 120 13.72 15.45 7.07
CA HIS A 120 14.85 14.73 6.44
C HIS A 120 15.45 13.64 7.35
N TRP A 121 15.52 13.90 8.66
CA TRP A 121 16.02 12.94 9.64
C TRP A 121 15.16 11.65 9.70
N GLN A 122 13.85 11.77 9.50
CA GLN A 122 12.94 10.62 9.58
C GLN A 122 13.07 9.70 8.37
N VAL A 123 13.36 10.25 7.19
CA VAL A 123 13.71 9.45 6.00
C VAL A 123 15.04 8.75 6.22
N SER A 124 16.05 9.42 6.78
CA SER A 124 17.35 8.78 7.07
C SER A 124 17.29 7.62 8.09
N GLN A 125 16.17 7.51 8.84
CA GLN A 125 15.92 6.39 9.76
C GLN A 125 15.24 5.18 9.10
N VAL A 126 15.01 5.18 7.78
CA VAL A 126 14.51 4.00 7.07
C VAL A 126 15.58 2.90 7.06
N THR A 127 15.25 1.78 7.71
CA THR A 127 16.07 0.56 7.78
C THR A 127 15.40 -0.59 7.05
N LEU A 128 16.14 -1.67 6.76
CA LEU A 128 15.58 -2.89 6.19
C LEU A 128 14.38 -3.41 7.00
N GLU A 129 14.53 -3.45 8.32
CA GLU A 129 13.51 -3.94 9.24
C GLU A 129 12.25 -3.09 9.18
N LYS A 130 12.41 -1.75 9.17
CA LYS A 130 11.27 -0.84 9.03
C LYS A 130 10.57 -1.00 7.69
N THR A 131 11.34 -1.12 6.59
CA THR A 131 10.79 -1.39 5.26
C THR A 131 10.04 -2.71 5.23
N ARG A 132 10.60 -3.78 5.79
CA ARG A 132 9.94 -5.10 5.90
C ARG A 132 8.60 -4.99 6.61
N LYS A 133 8.60 -4.41 7.81
CA LYS A 133 7.39 -4.25 8.64
C LYS A 133 6.30 -3.50 7.88
N LEU A 134 6.64 -2.40 7.21
CA LEU A 134 5.68 -1.61 6.44
C LEU A 134 5.19 -2.33 5.19
N TYR A 135 6.09 -3.01 4.48
CA TYR A 135 5.74 -3.80 3.31
C TYR A 135 4.75 -4.93 3.67
N GLU A 136 5.08 -5.73 4.68
CA GLU A 136 4.23 -6.83 5.16
C GLU A 136 2.89 -6.33 5.67
N PHE A 137 2.88 -5.23 6.45
CA PHE A 137 1.65 -4.62 6.92
C PHE A 137 0.79 -4.08 5.76
N GLY A 138 1.40 -3.47 4.74
CA GLY A 138 0.71 -3.01 3.55
C GLY A 138 0.05 -4.16 2.77
N LEU A 139 0.74 -5.30 2.62
CA LEU A 139 0.17 -6.51 2.03
C LEU A 139 -0.98 -7.07 2.87
N PHE A 140 -0.84 -7.05 4.20
CA PHE A 140 -1.91 -7.45 5.11
C PHE A 140 -3.16 -6.58 4.93
N VAL A 141 -3.02 -5.25 4.87
CA VAL A 141 -4.13 -4.33 4.62
C VAL A 141 -4.79 -4.65 3.28
N TRP A 142 -4.01 -4.85 2.21
CA TRP A 142 -4.51 -5.27 0.91
C TRP A 142 -5.37 -6.53 1.00
N SER A 143 -4.83 -7.59 1.58
CA SER A 143 -5.54 -8.87 1.72
C SER A 143 -6.82 -8.74 2.56
N THR A 144 -6.80 -7.91 3.60
CA THR A 144 -7.94 -7.65 4.48
C THR A 144 -9.06 -6.91 3.74
N VAL A 145 -8.72 -5.82 3.04
CA VAL A 145 -9.69 -5.00 2.30
C VAL A 145 -10.31 -5.79 1.14
N ILE A 146 -9.50 -6.49 0.35
CA ILE A 146 -10.01 -7.36 -0.71
C ILE A 146 -10.85 -8.50 -0.13
N GLY A 147 -10.43 -9.08 1.00
CA GLY A 147 -11.18 -10.12 1.70
C GLY A 147 -12.55 -9.64 2.20
N ILE A 148 -12.65 -8.39 2.64
CA ILE A 148 -13.93 -7.74 2.97
C ILE A 148 -14.81 -7.64 1.72
N TYR A 149 -14.27 -7.09 0.63
CA TYR A 149 -15.07 -6.89 -0.58
C TYR A 149 -15.50 -8.19 -1.27
N ARG A 150 -14.68 -9.25 -1.21
CA ARG A 150 -15.04 -10.59 -1.73
C ARG A 150 -16.23 -11.22 -1.01
N ARG A 151 -16.55 -10.81 0.22
CA ARG A 151 -17.72 -11.34 0.96
C ARG A 151 -19.04 -10.74 0.49
N ASP A 152 -19.00 -9.62 -0.22
CA ASP A 152 -20.19 -9.01 -0.78
C ASP A 152 -20.45 -9.58 -2.19
N PRO A 153 -21.55 -10.33 -2.39
CA PRO A 153 -21.88 -10.96 -3.67
C PRO A 153 -22.19 -9.95 -4.78
N GLN A 154 -22.27 -8.64 -4.49
CA GLN A 154 -22.42 -7.59 -5.48
C GLN A 154 -21.08 -7.13 -6.09
N ASN A 155 -19.95 -7.57 -5.55
CA ASN A 155 -18.62 -7.21 -6.06
C ASN A 155 -18.10 -8.25 -7.06
N GLU A 156 -17.63 -7.76 -8.20
CA GLU A 156 -17.01 -8.58 -9.25
C GLU A 156 -15.50 -8.68 -8.98
N LEU A 157 -15.10 -9.61 -8.10
CA LEU A 157 -13.70 -9.86 -7.72
C LEU A 157 -13.21 -11.26 -8.07
N ASP A 158 -14.03 -12.06 -8.77
CA ASP A 158 -13.73 -13.46 -9.10
C ASP A 158 -12.47 -13.62 -9.97
N ASP A 159 -12.15 -12.61 -10.79
CA ASP A 159 -10.95 -12.58 -11.64
C ASP A 159 -9.72 -11.93 -10.97
N LEU A 160 -9.85 -11.35 -9.76
CA LEU A 160 -8.72 -10.72 -9.07
C LEU A 160 -7.85 -11.77 -8.39
N ASP A 161 -6.76 -12.14 -9.05
CA ASP A 161 -5.73 -13.03 -8.50
C ASP A 161 -4.50 -12.23 -8.04
N LEU A 162 -4.37 -12.04 -6.72
CA LEU A 162 -3.26 -11.31 -6.10
C LEU A 162 -1.92 -12.08 -6.16
N GLU A 163 -1.96 -13.39 -6.39
CA GLU A 163 -0.78 -14.26 -6.58
C GLU A 163 -0.29 -14.19 -8.03
N ARG A 164 -1.18 -13.99 -9.02
CA ARG A 164 -0.78 -13.73 -10.41
C ARG A 164 -0.09 -12.39 -10.60
N VAL A 165 -0.47 -11.36 -9.82
CA VAL A 165 0.27 -10.09 -9.77
C VAL A 165 1.74 -10.29 -9.34
N GLU A 166 2.09 -11.44 -8.74
CA GLU A 166 3.46 -11.78 -8.34
C GLU A 166 4.33 -12.32 -9.47
N ASN A 167 3.74 -12.76 -10.59
CA ASN A 167 4.40 -13.65 -11.55
C ASN A 167 4.43 -13.17 -13.00
N GLU A 168 3.92 -11.96 -13.29
CA GLU A 168 4.05 -11.40 -14.64
C GLU A 168 5.35 -10.59 -14.78
N PRO A 169 6.24 -10.99 -15.71
CA PRO A 169 7.55 -10.38 -15.92
C PRO A 169 7.48 -8.90 -16.33
#